data_AF-A0A377E5N5-F1
#
_entry.id   AF-A0A377E5N5-F1
#
_cell.length_a   1.000
_cell.length_b   1.000
_cell.length_c   1.000
_cell.angle_alpha   90.00
_cell.angle_beta   90.00
_cell.angle_gamma   90.00
#
_symmetry.space_group_name_H-M   'P 1'
#
loop_
_entity.id
_entity.type
_entity.pdbx_description
1 polymer ?
#
loop_
_entity_poly.entity_id
_entity_poly.type
_entity_poly.pdbx_seq_one_letter_code
_entity_poly.pdbx_strand_id
1 'polypeptide(L)'
;MALLTLTSTLVGWYNLRFISQVEKDNTQALIPTMNMARQLSEASAWELFAAQNLTSADNEKMWQAQGRMLTAQSLKINALLQALREQGFDTTAIEQQEQEISRSLRQQGELVGRRLQLRQQQRQLSQQIVAAADEIARLAQGQANNATTSAGATQAGIYDLIEQDQRQAAESALDRLIDIDLEYVNQMNELRLSALRVQQMVMNLGLEQIQKNAPTLEKQLNNAVKILQRRQIRIEDPGVRAQVATTLTTVSQYSDLLALYQQDSEISNHLQTLAQNNIAQFAQFSSEVSQLVDTIELRNQHGLAHLEKASARGQYSLLLLGIVSLCALILILWRVVYRSVTRPLAEQTQALQRLLDGDIDSPFPETAGVRELDTIGRLMDAFRSSVHALNRHREQLAAQVKARTAELQELVIEHRQARAEAEKASQAKSAFLAAMSHEIRTPLYGILGTAQLLADNPALNAQRDDLRAITDSGESLLTILNDILDYSAIEAGGKNVSVSDEPFEPRPLLESTLN
;
A
#
# COMPACT_ATOMS: atom_id res chain seq x y z
N MET A 1 -22.89 -14.32 13.03
CA MET A 1 -21.93 -15.16 12.27
C MET A 1 -22.26 -15.19 10.78
N ALA A 2 -23.41 -15.74 10.35
CA ALA A 2 -23.77 -15.83 8.92
C ALA A 2 -23.80 -14.49 8.14
N LEU A 3 -24.22 -13.39 8.78
CA LEU A 3 -24.24 -12.08 8.15
C LEU A 3 -22.82 -11.52 7.88
N LEU A 4 -21.89 -11.74 8.82
CA LEU A 4 -20.49 -11.29 8.73
C LEU A 4 -19.72 -12.05 7.63
N THR A 5 -19.99 -13.34 7.49
CA THR A 5 -19.41 -14.13 6.40
C THR A 5 -19.92 -13.66 5.06
N LEU A 6 -21.22 -13.36 4.94
CA LEU A 6 -21.84 -12.89 3.69
C LEU A 6 -21.29 -11.52 3.26
N THR A 7 -21.07 -10.61 4.21
CA THR A 7 -20.41 -9.32 3.93
C THR A 7 -18.96 -9.50 3.50
N SER A 8 -18.22 -10.43 4.12
CA SER A 8 -16.82 -10.72 3.73
C SER A 8 -16.73 -11.30 2.32
N THR A 9 -17.65 -12.20 1.94
CA THR A 9 -17.69 -12.78 0.59
C THR A 9 -18.07 -11.73 -0.48
N LEU A 10 -19.02 -10.84 -0.19
CA LEU A 10 -19.41 -9.74 -1.08
C LEU A 10 -18.24 -8.77 -1.33
N VAL A 11 -17.47 -8.46 -0.29
CA VAL A 11 -16.25 -7.63 -0.38
C VAL A 11 -15.20 -8.29 -1.26
N GLY A 12 -14.93 -9.57 -1.02
CA GLY A 12 -13.97 -10.33 -1.82
C GLY A 12 -14.36 -10.40 -3.29
N TRP A 13 -15.64 -10.63 -3.59
CA TRP A 13 -16.15 -10.68 -4.96
C TRP A 13 -16.06 -9.33 -5.67
N TYR A 14 -16.43 -8.24 -5.01
CA TYR A 14 -16.30 -6.89 -5.56
C TYR A 14 -14.83 -6.54 -5.83
N ASN A 15 -13.92 -6.91 -4.93
CA ASN A 15 -12.49 -6.69 -5.09
C ASN A 15 -11.91 -7.41 -6.32
N LEU A 16 -12.20 -8.70 -6.48
CA LEU A 16 -11.73 -9.48 -7.65
C LEU A 16 -12.28 -8.93 -8.97
N ARG A 17 -13.56 -8.53 -8.98
CA ARG A 17 -14.18 -7.94 -10.18
C ARG A 17 -13.57 -6.58 -10.54
N PHE A 18 -13.24 -5.76 -9.55
CA PHE A 18 -12.60 -4.47 -9.75
C PHE A 18 -11.17 -4.61 -10.29
N ILE A 19 -10.36 -5.48 -9.67
CA ILE A 19 -8.99 -5.77 -10.13
C ILE A 19 -9.02 -6.31 -11.56
N SER A 20 -9.92 -7.25 -11.85
CA SER A 20 -10.05 -7.84 -13.18
C SER A 20 -10.42 -6.80 -14.24
N GLN A 21 -11.28 -5.83 -13.94
CA GLN A 21 -11.63 -4.78 -14.89
C GLN A 21 -10.44 -3.85 -15.19
N VAL A 22 -9.72 -3.42 -14.14
CA VAL A 22 -8.52 -2.56 -14.27
C VAL A 22 -7.42 -3.27 -15.06
N GLU A 23 -7.18 -4.54 -14.77
CA GLU A 23 -6.19 -5.35 -15.49
C GLU A 23 -6.56 -5.53 -16.97
N LYS A 24 -7.85 -5.75 -17.25
CA LYS A 24 -8.37 -5.92 -18.61
C LYS A 24 -8.24 -4.64 -19.44
N ASP A 25 -8.57 -3.48 -18.88
CA ASP A 25 -8.42 -2.20 -19.58
C ASP A 25 -6.93 -1.87 -19.86
N ASN A 26 -6.04 -2.20 -18.92
CA ASN A 26 -4.59 -1.97 -19.08
C ASN A 26 -3.95 -2.92 -20.12
N THR A 27 -4.30 -4.20 -20.08
CA THR A 27 -3.73 -5.23 -20.99
C THR A 27 -4.34 -5.22 -22.38
N GLN A 28 -5.64 -4.92 -22.51
CA GLN A 28 -6.34 -5.00 -23.80
C GLN A 28 -6.29 -3.71 -24.63
N ALA A 29 -6.06 -2.54 -24.02
CA ALA A 29 -6.12 -1.26 -24.74
C ALA A 29 -4.82 -0.41 -24.64
N LEU A 30 -4.22 -0.28 -23.46
CA LEU A 30 -3.11 0.66 -23.23
C LEU A 30 -1.75 0.16 -23.73
N ILE A 31 -1.33 -1.04 -23.29
CA ILE A 31 -0.02 -1.60 -23.67
C ILE A 31 0.12 -1.84 -25.19
N PRO A 32 -0.91 -2.37 -25.90
CA PRO A 32 -0.80 -2.61 -27.34
C PRO A 32 -0.64 -1.33 -28.14
N THR A 33 -1.41 -0.27 -27.82
CA THR A 33 -1.39 1.00 -28.56
C THR A 33 -0.07 1.75 -28.39
N MET A 34 0.53 1.70 -27.20
CA MET A 34 1.87 2.28 -26.96
C MET A 34 2.96 1.53 -27.73
N ASN A 35 2.89 0.19 -27.78
CA ASN A 35 3.81 -0.61 -28.59
C ASN A 35 3.63 -0.35 -30.09
N MET A 36 2.40 -0.20 -30.57
CA MET A 36 2.10 0.16 -31.96
C MET A 36 2.67 1.54 -32.31
N ALA A 37 2.50 2.55 -31.45
CA ALA A 37 3.08 3.88 -31.62
C ALA A 37 4.61 3.83 -31.77
N ARG A 38 5.30 3.08 -30.88
CA ARG A 38 6.75 2.87 -30.97
C ARG A 38 7.15 2.19 -32.27
N GLN A 39 6.44 1.12 -32.66
CA GLN A 39 6.74 0.40 -33.90
C GLN A 39 6.46 1.24 -35.15
N LEU A 40 5.47 2.13 -35.10
CA LEU A 40 5.15 3.06 -36.18
C LEU A 40 6.28 4.08 -36.37
N SER A 41 6.76 4.67 -35.28
CA SER A 41 7.92 5.58 -35.29
C SER A 41 9.21 4.87 -35.74
N GLU A 42 9.41 3.62 -35.35
CA GLU A 42 10.57 2.83 -35.79
C GLU A 42 10.48 2.51 -37.29
N ALA A 43 9.30 2.08 -37.76
CA ALA A 43 9.08 1.75 -39.17
C ALA A 43 9.24 2.98 -40.07
N SER A 44 8.75 4.15 -39.66
CA SER A 44 8.92 5.40 -40.41
C SER A 44 10.38 5.84 -40.50
N ALA A 45 11.16 5.68 -39.42
CA ALA A 45 12.60 5.95 -39.43
C ALA A 45 13.35 5.02 -40.42
N TRP A 46 13.02 3.74 -40.42
CA TRP A 46 13.60 2.77 -41.36
C TRP A 46 13.15 3.00 -42.81
N GLU A 47 11.92 3.42 -43.03
CA GLU A 47 11.43 3.79 -44.37
C GLU A 47 12.20 5.00 -44.92
N LEU A 48 12.38 6.05 -44.11
CA LEU A 48 13.15 7.23 -44.48
C LEU A 48 14.61 6.88 -44.80
N PHE A 49 15.22 6.03 -43.97
CA PHE A 49 16.56 5.52 -44.20
C PHE A 49 16.66 4.73 -45.51
N ALA A 50 15.72 3.82 -45.77
CA ALA A 50 15.69 3.04 -47.00
C ALA A 50 15.47 3.92 -48.24
N ALA A 51 14.59 4.92 -48.14
CA ALA A 51 14.36 5.93 -49.18
C ALA A 51 15.64 6.71 -49.52
N GLN A 52 16.36 7.22 -48.51
CA GLN A 52 17.59 7.95 -48.72
C GLN A 52 18.68 7.08 -49.37
N ASN A 53 18.82 5.84 -48.92
CA ASN A 53 19.76 4.90 -49.52
C ASN A 53 19.36 4.47 -50.93
N LEU A 54 18.07 4.38 -51.23
CA LEU A 54 17.57 4.03 -52.57
C LEU A 54 17.96 5.12 -53.59
N THR A 55 17.80 6.40 -53.25
CA THR A 55 18.18 7.51 -54.15
C THR A 55 19.68 7.57 -54.42
N SER A 56 20.47 7.15 -53.44
CA SER A 56 21.94 7.13 -53.47
C SER A 56 22.53 5.79 -53.94
N ALA A 57 21.69 4.86 -54.42
CA ALA A 57 22.18 3.55 -54.81
C ALA A 57 23.11 3.62 -56.04
N ASP A 58 24.34 3.13 -55.86
CA ASP A 58 25.38 3.09 -56.91
C ASP A 58 25.49 1.74 -57.62
N ASN A 59 24.83 0.71 -57.09
CA ASN A 59 24.84 -0.63 -57.66
C ASN A 59 23.49 -1.31 -57.52
N GLU A 60 23.28 -2.29 -58.39
CA GLU A 60 22.05 -3.09 -58.49
C GLU A 60 21.69 -3.78 -57.17
N LYS A 61 22.69 -4.30 -56.45
CA LYS A 61 22.47 -5.01 -55.18
C LYS A 61 21.88 -4.08 -54.11
N MET A 62 22.42 -2.86 -53.99
CA MET A 62 21.93 -1.86 -53.07
C MET A 62 20.53 -1.39 -53.49
N TRP A 63 20.32 -1.09 -54.78
CA TRP A 63 19.00 -0.71 -55.30
C TRP A 63 17.92 -1.75 -54.96
N GLN A 64 18.16 -3.03 -55.23
CA GLN A 64 17.21 -4.10 -54.90
C GLN A 64 17.01 -4.27 -53.38
N ALA A 65 18.07 -4.21 -52.58
CA ALA A 65 17.97 -4.35 -51.14
C ALA A 65 17.14 -3.22 -50.51
N GLN A 66 17.41 -1.97 -50.89
CA GLN A 66 16.69 -0.81 -50.37
C GLN A 66 15.25 -0.76 -50.89
N GLY A 67 15.00 -1.11 -52.16
CA GLY A 67 13.63 -1.18 -52.70
C GLY A 67 12.76 -2.23 -52.00
N ARG A 68 13.32 -3.41 -51.68
CA ARG A 68 12.62 -4.44 -50.88
C ARG A 68 12.35 -3.96 -49.46
N MET A 69 13.34 -3.32 -48.83
CA MET A 69 13.21 -2.79 -47.48
C MET A 69 12.11 -1.73 -47.39
N LEU A 70 12.08 -0.79 -48.35
CA LEU A 70 11.07 0.26 -48.45
C LEU A 70 9.65 -0.33 -48.59
N THR A 71 9.49 -1.32 -49.47
CA THR A 71 8.21 -2.02 -49.65
C THR A 71 7.78 -2.72 -48.35
N ALA A 72 8.70 -3.35 -47.64
CA ALA A 72 8.40 -4.03 -46.38
C ALA A 72 8.02 -3.04 -45.25
N GLN A 73 8.69 -1.89 -45.15
CA GLN A 73 8.35 -0.87 -44.15
C GLN A 73 7.01 -0.20 -44.46
N SER A 74 6.74 0.15 -45.73
CA SER A 74 5.45 0.68 -46.18
C SER A 74 4.28 -0.26 -45.84
N LEU A 75 4.45 -1.57 -46.05
CA LEU A 75 3.47 -2.59 -45.64
C LEU A 75 3.29 -2.64 -44.11
N LYS A 76 4.39 -2.55 -43.35
CA LYS A 76 4.35 -2.55 -41.88
C LYS A 76 3.65 -1.32 -41.33
N ILE A 77 3.91 -0.14 -41.90
CA ILE A 77 3.27 1.13 -41.53
C ILE A 77 1.77 1.03 -41.80
N ASN A 78 1.37 0.61 -43.01
CA ASN A 78 -0.05 0.44 -43.35
C ASN A 78 -0.79 -0.52 -42.39
N ALA A 79 -0.17 -1.65 -42.03
CA ALA A 79 -0.74 -2.58 -41.05
C ALA A 79 -0.88 -1.96 -39.65
N LEU A 80 0.11 -1.17 -39.21
CA LEU A 80 0.07 -0.48 -37.92
C LEU A 80 -0.98 0.63 -37.90
N LEU A 81 -1.11 1.42 -38.97
CA LEU A 81 -2.13 2.45 -39.11
C LEU A 81 -3.53 1.83 -39.09
N GLN A 82 -3.74 0.73 -39.82
CA GLN A 82 -5.01 0.01 -39.76
C GLN A 82 -5.33 -0.49 -38.35
N ALA A 83 -4.36 -1.09 -37.64
CA ALA A 83 -4.55 -1.56 -36.27
C ALA A 83 -4.87 -0.40 -35.30
N LEU A 84 -4.22 0.76 -35.46
CA LEU A 84 -4.53 1.96 -34.67
C LEU A 84 -5.92 2.52 -34.99
N ARG A 85 -6.34 2.47 -36.25
CA ARG A 85 -7.69 2.88 -36.67
C ARG A 85 -8.77 2.02 -36.04
N GLU A 86 -8.56 0.70 -35.96
CA GLU A 86 -9.46 -0.24 -35.28
C GLU A 86 -9.57 0.05 -33.76
N GLN A 87 -8.57 0.71 -33.18
CA GLN A 87 -8.57 1.20 -31.79
C GLN A 87 -9.19 2.61 -31.64
N GLY A 88 -9.79 3.15 -32.71
CA GLY A 88 -10.47 4.45 -32.70
C GLY A 88 -9.52 5.65 -32.69
N PHE A 89 -8.34 5.53 -33.29
CA PHE A 89 -7.48 6.66 -33.65
C PHE A 89 -7.72 7.08 -35.11
N ASP A 90 -7.59 8.37 -35.40
CA ASP A 90 -7.66 8.87 -36.77
C ASP A 90 -6.28 8.76 -37.44
N THR A 91 -6.19 7.87 -38.43
CA THR A 91 -4.98 7.59 -39.20
C THR A 91 -5.10 8.04 -40.65
N THR A 92 -6.22 8.65 -41.05
CA THR A 92 -6.56 8.89 -42.45
C THR A 92 -5.58 9.82 -43.16
N ALA A 93 -5.13 10.89 -42.50
CA ALA A 93 -4.11 11.81 -43.03
C ALA A 93 -2.78 11.08 -43.28
N ILE A 94 -2.33 10.29 -42.29
CA ILE A 94 -1.05 9.56 -42.36
C ILE A 94 -1.10 8.46 -43.44
N GLU A 95 -2.22 7.76 -43.58
CA GLU A 95 -2.44 6.79 -44.66
C GLU A 95 -2.36 7.45 -46.04
N GLN A 96 -2.98 8.62 -46.20
CA GLN A 96 -2.89 9.36 -47.47
C GLN A 96 -1.45 9.81 -47.76
N GLN A 97 -0.77 10.36 -46.75
CA GLN A 97 0.60 10.85 -46.89
C GLN A 97 1.59 9.71 -47.16
N GLU A 98 1.45 8.56 -46.49
CA GLU A 98 2.22 7.34 -46.74
C GLU A 98 2.01 6.86 -48.17
N GLN A 99 0.77 6.88 -48.67
CA GLN A 99 0.47 6.44 -50.02
C GLN A 99 1.13 7.35 -51.08
N GLU A 100 1.15 8.66 -50.85
CA GLU A 100 1.83 9.63 -51.72
C GLU A 100 3.35 9.45 -51.69
N ILE A 101 3.93 9.25 -50.50
CA ILE A 101 5.36 8.98 -50.31
C ILE A 101 5.75 7.67 -51.00
N SER A 102 4.99 6.59 -50.80
CA SER A 102 5.22 5.28 -51.40
C SER A 102 5.17 5.34 -52.94
N ARG A 103 4.23 6.13 -53.51
CA ARG A 103 4.18 6.38 -54.97
C ARG A 103 5.41 7.15 -55.46
N SER A 104 5.78 8.23 -54.77
CA SER A 104 6.96 9.04 -55.11
C SER A 104 8.25 8.21 -55.06
N LEU A 105 8.42 7.42 -54.00
CA LEU A 105 9.58 6.55 -53.80
C LEU A 105 9.63 5.41 -54.81
N ARG A 106 8.49 4.85 -55.21
CA ARG A 106 8.44 3.87 -56.29
C ARG A 106 8.92 4.47 -57.61
N GLN A 107 8.43 5.66 -57.95
CA GLN A 107 8.87 6.38 -59.15
C GLN A 107 10.39 6.66 -59.10
N GLN A 108 10.91 7.10 -57.96
CA GLN A 108 12.36 7.28 -57.77
C GLN A 108 13.12 5.97 -57.92
N GLY A 109 12.62 4.88 -57.33
CA GLY A 109 13.20 3.55 -57.46
C GLY A 109 13.32 3.10 -58.91
N GLU A 110 12.27 3.27 -59.71
CA GLU A 110 12.27 2.95 -61.14
C GLU A 110 13.30 3.80 -61.92
N LEU A 111 13.38 5.10 -61.62
CA LEU A 111 14.34 6.01 -62.23
C LEU A 111 15.78 5.67 -61.87
N VAL A 112 16.06 5.32 -60.61
CA VAL A 112 17.39 4.86 -60.18
C VAL A 112 17.76 3.56 -60.89
N GLY A 113 16.83 2.60 -61.00
CA GLY A 113 17.05 1.36 -61.75
C GLY A 113 17.40 1.64 -63.22
N ARG A 114 16.66 2.52 -63.88
CA ARG A 114 16.94 2.94 -65.26
C ARG A 114 18.29 3.66 -65.38
N ARG A 115 18.65 4.51 -64.42
CA ARG A 115 19.96 5.18 -64.34
C ARG A 115 21.10 4.17 -64.24
N LEU A 116 20.96 3.14 -63.40
CA LEU A 116 21.97 2.09 -63.24
C LEU A 116 22.17 1.30 -64.53
N GLN A 117 21.07 0.97 -65.24
CA GLN A 117 21.14 0.34 -66.56
C GLN A 117 21.84 1.22 -67.58
N LEU A 118 21.51 2.51 -67.66
CA LEU A 118 22.18 3.46 -68.56
C LEU A 118 23.68 3.54 -68.27
N ARG A 119 24.08 3.66 -67.00
CA ARG A 119 25.50 3.70 -66.61
C ARG A 119 26.25 2.40 -66.93
N GLN A 120 25.56 1.27 -66.95
CA GLN A 120 26.14 0.00 -67.39
C GLN A 120 26.34 -0.01 -68.92
N GLN A 121 25.33 0.43 -69.67
CA GLN A 121 25.41 0.56 -71.13
C GLN A 121 26.49 1.56 -71.57
N GLN A 122 26.59 2.72 -70.91
CA GLN A 122 27.64 3.72 -71.13
C GLN A 122 29.03 3.11 -70.98
N ARG A 123 29.26 2.38 -69.87
CA ARG A 123 30.56 1.72 -69.61
C ARG A 123 30.91 0.70 -70.69
N GLN A 124 29.95 -0.16 -71.05
CA GLN A 124 30.16 -1.18 -72.07
C GLN A 124 30.44 -0.56 -73.45
N LEU A 125 29.64 0.41 -73.88
CA LEU A 125 29.78 1.05 -75.19
C LEU A 125 31.04 1.91 -75.27
N SER A 126 31.38 2.64 -74.20
CA SER A 126 32.64 3.39 -74.11
C SER A 126 33.85 2.46 -74.24
N GLN A 127 33.86 1.31 -73.54
CA GLN A 127 34.93 0.31 -73.66
C GLN A 127 35.05 -0.24 -75.09
N GLN A 128 33.93 -0.50 -75.77
CA GLN A 128 33.92 -0.97 -77.16
C GLN A 128 34.49 0.09 -78.12
N ILE A 129 34.08 1.36 -77.98
CA ILE A 129 34.57 2.46 -78.81
C ILE A 129 36.07 2.71 -78.58
N VAL A 130 36.52 2.70 -77.32
CA VAL A 130 37.93 2.88 -76.95
C VAL A 130 38.78 1.75 -77.53
N ALA A 131 38.33 0.50 -77.41
CA ALA A 131 39.03 -0.65 -77.98
C ALA A 131 39.08 -0.60 -79.52
N ALA A 132 37.99 -0.17 -80.17
CA ALA A 132 37.92 -0.01 -81.60
C ALA A 132 38.86 1.11 -82.10
N ALA A 133 38.89 2.26 -81.42
CA ALA A 133 39.80 3.36 -81.76
C ALA A 133 41.28 2.96 -81.58
N ASP A 134 41.58 2.20 -80.52
CA ASP A 134 42.91 1.64 -80.26
C ASP A 134 43.33 0.61 -81.32
N GLU A 135 42.40 -0.24 -81.78
CA GLU A 135 42.63 -1.17 -82.89
C GLU A 135 42.96 -0.44 -84.21
N ILE A 136 42.23 0.62 -84.54
CA ILE A 136 42.54 1.47 -85.71
C ILE A 136 43.95 2.07 -85.57
N ALA A 137 44.31 2.55 -84.38
CA ALA A 137 45.64 3.10 -84.12
C ALA A 137 46.75 2.04 -84.31
N ARG A 138 46.52 0.79 -83.85
CA ARG A 138 47.46 -0.33 -84.05
C ARG A 138 47.59 -0.72 -85.52
N LEU A 139 46.47 -0.81 -86.27
CA LEU A 139 46.49 -1.12 -87.69
C LEU A 139 47.26 -0.05 -88.48
N ALA A 140 47.01 1.23 -88.18
CA ALA A 140 47.75 2.34 -88.75
C ALA A 140 49.25 2.26 -88.44
N GLN A 141 49.62 1.93 -87.19
CA GLN A 141 51.02 1.73 -86.83
C GLN A 141 51.65 0.56 -87.60
N GLY A 142 50.95 -0.55 -87.74
CA GLY A 142 51.42 -1.71 -88.50
C GLY A 142 51.68 -1.36 -89.96
N GLN A 143 50.78 -0.60 -90.59
CA GLN A 143 50.95 -0.11 -91.96
C GLN A 143 52.12 0.86 -92.09
N ALA A 144 52.28 1.80 -91.13
CA ALA A 144 53.44 2.70 -91.10
C ALA A 144 54.76 1.92 -90.94
N ASN A 145 54.79 0.88 -90.11
CA ASN A 145 55.97 0.03 -89.94
C ASN A 145 56.30 -0.72 -91.23
N ASN A 146 55.30 -1.33 -91.88
CA ASN A 146 55.48 -2.02 -93.16
C ASN A 146 56.04 -1.10 -94.24
N ALA A 147 55.49 0.12 -94.35
CA ALA A 147 55.94 1.15 -95.28
C ALA A 147 57.36 1.64 -94.95
N THR A 148 57.70 1.80 -93.68
CA THR A 148 59.05 2.15 -93.24
C THR A 148 60.05 1.04 -93.58
N THR A 149 59.68 -0.23 -93.40
CA THR A 149 60.51 -1.38 -93.81
C THR A 149 60.66 -1.44 -95.34
N SER A 150 59.59 -1.18 -96.10
CA SER A 150 59.63 -1.05 -97.57
C SER A 150 60.58 0.06 -98.01
N ALA A 151 60.45 1.26 -97.43
CA ALA A 151 61.35 2.39 -97.68
C ALA A 151 62.80 2.03 -97.38
N GLY A 152 63.07 1.38 -96.23
CA GLY A 152 64.42 0.94 -95.86
C GLY A 152 65.00 -0.08 -96.84
N ALA A 153 64.18 -1.00 -97.36
CA ALA A 153 64.59 -1.95 -98.38
C ALA A 153 64.86 -1.28 -99.74
N THR A 154 64.00 -0.33 -100.17
CA THR A 154 64.23 0.49 -101.36
C THR A 154 65.52 1.32 -101.21
N GLN A 155 65.74 1.93 -100.04
CA GLN A 155 66.96 2.67 -99.73
C GLN A 155 68.21 1.80 -99.84
N ALA A 156 68.18 0.58 -99.29
CA ALA A 156 69.27 -0.38 -99.42
C ALA A 156 69.51 -0.77 -100.90
N GLY A 157 68.44 -1.05 -101.66
CA GLY A 157 68.54 -1.38 -103.08
C GLY A 157 69.05 -0.22 -103.96
N ILE A 158 68.82 1.04 -103.56
CA ILE A 158 69.41 2.21 -104.24
C ILE A 158 70.94 2.18 -104.14
N TYR A 159 71.51 1.79 -103.00
CA TYR A 159 72.97 1.64 -102.88
C TYR A 159 73.51 0.61 -103.87
N ASP A 160 72.86 -0.55 -104.00
CA ASP A 160 73.24 -1.58 -104.96
C ASP A 160 73.15 -1.08 -106.43
N LEU A 161 72.09 -0.31 -106.75
CA LEU A 161 71.90 0.29 -108.09
C LEU A 161 72.96 1.34 -108.42
N ILE A 162 73.37 2.14 -107.44
CA ILE A 162 74.44 3.14 -107.60
C ILE A 162 75.79 2.44 -107.81
N GLU A 163 76.08 1.36 -107.07
CA GLU A 163 77.31 0.57 -107.25
C GLU A 163 77.39 -0.09 -108.64
N GLN A 164 76.24 -0.43 -109.23
CA GLN A 164 76.14 -0.99 -110.58
C GLN A 164 76.03 0.07 -111.70
N ASP A 165 76.22 1.36 -111.38
CA ASP A 165 76.11 2.53 -112.28
C ASP A 165 74.76 2.65 -113.03
N GLN A 166 73.68 2.08 -112.47
CA GLN A 166 72.33 2.15 -113.02
C GLN A 166 71.58 3.41 -112.53
N ARG A 167 72.08 4.59 -112.89
CA ARG A 167 71.59 5.88 -112.33
C ARG A 167 70.10 6.14 -112.53
N GLN A 168 69.54 5.80 -113.70
CA GLN A 168 68.12 6.01 -113.98
C GLN A 168 67.21 5.13 -113.13
N ALA A 169 67.63 3.90 -112.81
CA ALA A 169 66.90 3.02 -111.92
C ALA A 169 66.99 3.49 -110.46
N ALA A 170 68.17 3.99 -110.04
CA ALA A 170 68.36 4.59 -108.73
C ALA A 170 67.50 5.86 -108.53
N GLU A 171 67.42 6.72 -109.54
CA GLU A 171 66.58 7.92 -109.55
C GLU A 171 65.08 7.56 -109.45
N SER A 172 64.61 6.59 -110.25
CA SER A 172 63.24 6.09 -110.15
C SER A 172 62.92 5.45 -108.79
N ALA A 173 63.89 4.78 -108.16
CA ALA A 173 63.73 4.22 -106.83
C ALA A 173 63.69 5.29 -105.74
N LEU A 174 64.44 6.40 -105.88
CA LEU A 174 64.36 7.57 -105.00
C LEU A 174 63.00 8.24 -105.09
N ASP A 175 62.47 8.45 -106.30
CA ASP A 175 61.13 9.01 -106.50
C ASP A 175 60.07 8.14 -105.81
N ARG A 176 60.13 6.82 -105.99
CA ARG A 176 59.22 5.88 -105.30
C ARG A 176 59.34 5.97 -103.78
N LEU A 177 60.55 6.06 -103.25
CA LEU A 177 60.79 6.13 -101.81
C LEU A 177 60.18 7.41 -101.22
N ILE A 178 60.35 8.55 -101.88
CA ILE A 178 59.84 9.85 -101.42
C ILE A 178 58.32 9.94 -101.60
N ASP A 179 57.83 9.70 -102.81
CA ASP A 179 56.45 10.00 -103.18
C ASP A 179 55.45 8.95 -102.69
N ILE A 180 55.90 7.71 -102.49
CA ILE A 180 55.01 6.59 -102.12
C ILE A 180 55.28 6.16 -100.68
N ASP A 181 56.48 5.64 -100.38
CA ASP A 181 56.71 4.99 -99.10
C ASP A 181 56.70 5.99 -97.92
N LEU A 182 57.45 7.11 -98.02
CA LEU A 182 57.51 8.12 -96.95
C LEU A 182 56.18 8.89 -96.79
N GLU A 183 55.51 9.21 -97.90
CA GLU A 183 54.20 9.85 -97.87
C GLU A 183 53.14 8.93 -97.22
N TYR A 184 53.15 7.63 -97.52
CA TYR A 184 52.24 6.67 -96.89
C TYR A 184 52.51 6.51 -95.38
N VAL A 185 53.77 6.52 -94.94
CA VAL A 185 54.13 6.56 -93.49
C VAL A 185 53.49 7.77 -92.80
N ASN A 186 53.57 8.96 -93.41
CA ASN A 186 52.94 10.16 -92.87
C ASN A 186 51.43 10.02 -92.76
N GLN A 187 50.77 9.52 -93.81
CA GLN A 187 49.32 9.31 -93.82
C GLN A 187 48.87 8.33 -92.73
N MET A 188 49.63 7.25 -92.50
CA MET A 188 49.35 6.29 -91.44
C MET A 188 49.57 6.87 -90.04
N ASN A 189 50.62 7.68 -89.85
CA ASN A 189 50.82 8.40 -88.58
C ASN A 189 49.67 9.39 -88.29
N GLU A 190 49.18 10.11 -89.29
CA GLU A 190 48.02 11.00 -89.12
C GLU A 190 46.73 10.24 -88.80
N LEU A 191 46.52 9.07 -89.43
CA LEU A 191 45.39 8.18 -89.11
C LEU A 191 45.49 7.69 -87.65
N ARG A 192 46.67 7.23 -87.23
CA ARG A 192 46.94 6.80 -85.85
C ARG A 192 46.63 7.90 -84.84
N LEU A 193 47.15 9.11 -85.06
CA LEU A 193 46.92 10.25 -84.16
C LEU A 193 45.44 10.64 -84.10
N SER A 194 44.73 10.56 -85.24
CA SER A 194 43.29 10.83 -85.29
C SER A 194 42.51 9.80 -84.46
N ALA A 195 42.88 8.52 -84.54
CA ALA A 195 42.26 7.44 -83.78
C ALA A 195 42.49 7.60 -82.27
N LEU A 196 43.74 7.87 -81.86
CA LEU A 196 44.10 8.13 -80.46
C LEU A 196 43.39 9.36 -79.89
N ARG A 197 43.16 10.40 -80.72
CA ARG A 197 42.40 11.58 -80.31
C ARG A 197 40.94 11.22 -80.02
N VAL A 198 40.28 10.45 -80.89
CA VAL A 198 38.91 9.98 -80.65
C VAL A 198 38.87 9.11 -79.38
N GLN A 199 39.82 8.20 -79.22
CA GLN A 199 39.95 7.34 -78.03
C GLN A 199 40.02 8.17 -76.74
N GLN A 200 40.91 9.17 -76.68
CA GLN A 200 41.06 10.08 -75.55
C GLN A 200 39.79 10.88 -75.27
N MET A 201 39.14 11.40 -76.32
CA MET A 201 37.89 12.13 -76.15
C MET A 201 36.79 11.27 -75.54
N VAL A 202 36.67 10.00 -75.97
CA VAL A 202 35.69 9.05 -75.44
C VAL A 202 36.01 8.65 -73.99
N MET A 203 37.29 8.43 -73.66
CA MET A 203 37.71 8.15 -72.27
C MET A 203 37.43 9.32 -71.32
N ASN A 204 37.50 10.56 -71.82
CA ASN A 204 37.22 11.76 -71.05
C ASN A 204 35.73 12.13 -70.98
N LEU A 205 34.84 11.34 -71.62
CA LEU A 205 33.40 11.52 -71.46
C LEU A 205 33.01 11.13 -70.03
N GLY A 206 32.48 12.10 -69.31
CA GLY A 206 31.91 11.93 -67.98
C GLY A 206 30.65 12.76 -67.83
N LEU A 207 29.76 12.34 -66.93
CA LEU A 207 28.46 12.98 -66.70
C LEU A 207 28.61 14.48 -66.42
N GLU A 208 29.58 14.87 -65.60
CA GLU A 208 29.83 16.27 -65.25
C GLU A 208 30.18 17.15 -66.47
N GLN A 209 31.00 16.62 -67.38
CA GLN A 209 31.42 17.35 -68.57
C GLN A 209 30.28 17.47 -69.59
N ILE A 210 29.45 16.43 -69.69
CA ILE A 210 28.24 16.45 -70.51
C ILE A 210 27.24 17.47 -69.97
N GLN A 211 27.02 17.52 -68.66
CA GLN A 211 26.14 18.51 -68.03
C GLN A 211 26.57 19.96 -68.28
N LYS A 212 27.89 20.23 -68.30
CA LYS A 212 28.43 21.58 -68.51
C LYS A 212 28.45 21.97 -70.00
N ASN A 213 28.95 21.08 -70.86
CA ASN A 213 29.42 21.43 -72.21
C ASN A 213 29.00 20.42 -73.31
N ALA A 214 27.86 19.72 -73.17
CA ALA A 214 27.36 18.74 -74.14
C ALA A 214 27.49 19.14 -75.64
N PRO A 215 26.98 20.30 -76.10
CA PRO A 215 26.96 20.60 -77.54
C PRO A 215 28.37 20.82 -78.11
N THR A 216 29.31 21.27 -77.29
CA THR A 216 30.70 21.47 -77.69
C THR A 216 31.41 20.13 -77.85
N LEU A 217 31.24 19.21 -76.88
CA LEU A 217 31.82 17.87 -76.92
C LEU A 217 31.29 17.05 -78.10
N GLU A 218 29.98 17.13 -78.35
CA GLU A 218 29.35 16.47 -79.50
C GLU A 218 29.94 16.95 -80.83
N LYS A 219 30.04 18.29 -81.03
CA LYS A 219 30.65 18.86 -82.23
C LYS A 219 32.11 18.43 -82.40
N GLN A 220 32.89 18.44 -81.33
CA GLN A 220 34.30 18.04 -81.38
C GLN A 220 34.44 16.56 -81.76
N LEU A 221 33.66 15.66 -81.14
CA LEU A 221 33.69 14.22 -81.45
C LEU A 221 33.24 13.95 -82.88
N ASN A 222 32.16 14.60 -83.32
CA ASN A 222 31.67 14.46 -84.70
C ASN A 222 32.72 14.86 -85.73
N ASN A 223 33.41 15.98 -85.49
CA ASN A 223 34.51 16.41 -86.36
C ASN A 223 35.69 15.43 -86.33
N ALA A 224 36.08 14.95 -85.15
CA ALA A 224 37.17 13.99 -85.01
C ALA A 224 36.89 12.66 -85.73
N VAL A 225 35.66 12.13 -85.61
CA VAL A 225 35.24 10.89 -86.28
C VAL A 225 35.10 11.10 -87.79
N LYS A 226 34.59 12.24 -88.26
CA LYS A 226 34.57 12.57 -89.71
C LYS A 226 35.97 12.66 -90.31
N ILE A 227 36.94 13.22 -89.59
CA ILE A 227 38.35 13.24 -90.02
C ILE A 227 38.88 11.81 -90.10
N LEU A 228 38.62 10.98 -89.09
CA LEU A 228 39.03 9.58 -89.06
C LEU A 228 38.44 8.81 -90.26
N GLN A 229 37.16 9.01 -90.56
CA GLN A 229 36.47 8.39 -91.70
C GLN A 229 37.06 8.81 -93.05
N ARG A 230 37.36 10.11 -93.24
CA ARG A 230 38.04 10.58 -94.46
C ARG A 230 39.42 9.96 -94.63
N ARG A 231 40.16 9.77 -93.53
CA ARG A 231 41.51 9.18 -93.56
C ARG A 231 41.45 7.66 -93.81
N GLN A 232 40.44 6.97 -93.31
CA GLN A 232 40.23 5.54 -93.55
C GLN A 232 40.13 5.22 -95.05
N ILE A 233 39.47 6.06 -95.85
CA ILE A 233 39.30 5.82 -97.30
C ILE A 233 40.64 5.90 -98.06
N ARG A 234 41.63 6.62 -97.52
CA ARG A 234 42.96 6.81 -98.12
C ARG A 234 43.95 5.67 -97.85
N ILE A 235 43.54 4.62 -97.13
CA ILE A 235 44.40 3.45 -96.89
C ILE A 235 44.59 2.70 -98.21
N GLU A 236 45.84 2.42 -98.57
CA GLU A 236 46.24 1.77 -99.83
C GLU A 236 45.79 0.30 -99.87
N ASP A 237 46.10 -0.46 -98.80
CA ASP A 237 45.78 -1.89 -98.67
C ASP A 237 44.25 -2.09 -98.53
N PRO A 238 43.58 -2.72 -99.51
CA PRO A 238 42.13 -2.93 -99.48
C PRO A 238 41.66 -3.77 -98.29
N GLY A 239 42.47 -4.72 -97.83
CA GLY A 239 42.16 -5.60 -96.70
C GLY A 239 42.16 -4.82 -95.39
N VAL A 240 43.22 -4.06 -95.12
CA VAL A 240 43.29 -3.20 -93.93
C VAL A 240 42.27 -2.08 -94.01
N ARG A 241 42.04 -1.50 -95.19
CA ARG A 241 40.99 -0.51 -95.40
C ARG A 241 39.62 -1.04 -95.00
N ALA A 242 39.28 -2.28 -95.35
CA ALA A 242 38.02 -2.93 -94.98
C ALA A 242 37.93 -3.24 -93.48
N GLN A 243 39.03 -3.67 -92.84
CA GLN A 243 39.10 -3.87 -91.40
C GLN A 243 38.84 -2.55 -90.65
N VAL A 244 39.57 -1.49 -91.01
CA VAL A 244 39.37 -0.16 -90.41
C VAL A 244 37.96 0.35 -90.68
N ALA A 245 37.38 0.14 -91.87
CA ALA A 245 35.99 0.50 -92.15
C ALA A 245 35.01 -0.17 -91.18
N THR A 246 35.21 -1.46 -90.92
CA THR A 246 34.36 -2.24 -90.00
C THR A 246 34.51 -1.73 -88.58
N THR A 247 35.75 -1.55 -88.09
CA THR A 247 36.03 -1.02 -86.75
C THR A 247 35.49 0.41 -86.57
N LEU A 248 35.50 1.22 -87.64
CA LEU A 248 34.96 2.57 -87.64
C LEU A 248 33.44 2.61 -87.41
N THR A 249 32.71 1.56 -87.78
CA THR A 249 31.26 1.47 -87.50
C THR A 249 31.00 1.44 -85.99
N THR A 250 31.82 0.69 -85.23
CA THR A 250 31.78 0.68 -83.76
C THR A 250 32.13 2.06 -83.19
N VAL A 251 33.18 2.71 -83.70
CA VAL A 251 33.55 4.07 -83.26
C VAL A 251 32.43 5.08 -83.52
N SER A 252 31.67 4.91 -84.60
CA SER A 252 30.56 5.79 -84.98
C SER A 252 29.36 5.73 -84.01
N GLN A 253 29.29 4.71 -83.16
CA GLN A 253 28.31 4.60 -82.06
C GLN A 253 28.58 5.59 -80.91
N TYR A 254 29.58 6.47 -81.02
CA TYR A 254 29.80 7.56 -80.05
C TYR A 254 28.57 8.46 -79.90
N SER A 255 27.73 8.59 -80.93
CA SER A 255 26.49 9.35 -80.89
C SER A 255 25.46 8.70 -79.95
N ASP A 256 25.32 7.39 -80.00
CA ASP A 256 24.50 6.62 -79.05
C ASP A 256 25.04 6.76 -77.63
N LEU A 257 26.38 6.71 -77.46
CA LEU A 257 27.01 6.93 -76.16
C LEU A 257 26.68 8.32 -75.58
N LEU A 258 26.72 9.37 -76.40
CA LEU A 258 26.33 10.73 -75.99
C LEU A 258 24.86 10.81 -75.60
N ALA A 259 23.96 10.14 -76.36
CA ALA A 259 22.55 10.06 -76.03
C ALA A 259 22.31 9.36 -74.67
N LEU A 260 23.07 8.29 -74.37
CA LEU A 260 23.00 7.63 -73.06
C LEU A 260 23.44 8.55 -71.90
N TYR A 261 24.45 9.40 -72.10
CA TYR A 261 24.84 10.39 -71.09
C TYR A 261 23.81 11.50 -70.91
N GLN A 262 23.17 11.95 -72.00
CA GLN A 262 22.08 12.93 -71.93
C GLN A 262 20.89 12.37 -71.14
N GLN A 263 20.48 11.13 -71.42
CA GLN A 263 19.40 10.46 -70.68
C GLN A 263 19.74 10.28 -69.18
N ASP A 264 20.98 9.92 -68.84
CA ASP A 264 21.42 9.85 -67.42
C ASP A 264 21.37 11.23 -66.75
N SER A 265 21.74 12.29 -67.46
CA SER A 265 21.64 13.65 -66.95
C SER A 265 20.19 14.08 -66.71
N GLU A 266 19.28 13.81 -67.64
CA GLU A 266 17.84 14.10 -67.49
C GLU A 266 17.24 13.36 -66.29
N ILE A 267 17.54 12.07 -66.16
CA ILE A 267 17.09 11.25 -65.03
C ILE A 267 17.70 11.77 -63.71
N SER A 268 18.97 12.17 -63.72
CA SER A 268 19.63 12.71 -62.53
C SER A 268 18.99 14.03 -62.07
N ASN A 269 18.63 14.92 -63.00
CA ASN A 269 17.90 16.15 -62.68
C ASN A 269 16.48 15.86 -62.16
N HIS A 270 15.80 14.88 -62.75
CA HIS A 270 14.46 14.47 -62.31
C HIS A 270 14.50 13.85 -60.91
N LEU A 271 15.47 12.98 -60.63
CA LEU A 271 15.72 12.43 -59.29
C LEU A 271 16.03 13.52 -58.27
N GLN A 272 16.80 14.55 -58.64
CA GLN A 272 17.09 15.67 -57.75
C GLN A 272 15.83 16.49 -57.41
N THR A 273 14.96 16.71 -58.40
CA THR A 273 13.67 17.39 -58.19
C THR A 273 12.76 16.57 -57.26
N LEU A 274 12.66 15.25 -57.50
CA LEU A 274 11.88 14.36 -56.64
C LEU A 274 12.45 14.29 -55.22
N ALA A 275 13.78 14.29 -55.06
CA ALA A 275 14.42 14.30 -53.75
C ALA A 275 14.09 15.57 -52.96
N GLN A 276 14.05 16.74 -53.61
CA GLN A 276 13.64 17.99 -52.97
C GLN A 276 12.17 17.95 -52.52
N ASN A 277 11.27 17.44 -53.35
CA ASN A 277 9.85 17.29 -53.01
C ASN A 277 9.65 16.34 -51.82
N ASN A 278 10.42 15.25 -51.77
CA ASN A 278 10.34 14.27 -50.69
C ASN A 278 10.71 14.86 -49.32
N ILE A 279 11.63 15.83 -49.24
CA ILE A 279 12.00 16.46 -47.95
C ILE A 279 10.75 17.07 -47.28
N ALA A 280 9.93 17.77 -48.05
CA ALA A 280 8.69 18.36 -47.55
C ALA A 280 7.66 17.29 -47.16
N GLN A 281 7.47 16.27 -48.00
CA GLN A 281 6.54 15.16 -47.72
C GLN A 281 6.93 14.39 -46.46
N PHE A 282 8.23 14.09 -46.28
CA PHE A 282 8.73 13.41 -45.09
C PHE A 282 8.64 14.27 -43.83
N ALA A 283 8.86 15.58 -43.93
CA ALA A 283 8.66 16.49 -42.80
C ALA A 283 7.19 16.51 -42.34
N GLN A 284 6.25 16.57 -43.29
CA GLN A 284 4.83 16.51 -43.00
C GLN A 284 4.44 15.15 -42.39
N PHE A 285 4.86 14.05 -43.00
CA PHE A 285 4.60 12.70 -42.50
C PHE A 285 5.15 12.49 -41.08
N SER A 286 6.39 12.90 -40.83
CA SER A 286 7.01 12.81 -39.50
C SER A 286 6.23 13.62 -38.46
N SER A 287 5.78 14.83 -38.83
CA SER A 287 4.94 15.67 -37.97
C SER A 287 3.60 15.00 -37.64
N GLU A 288 2.92 14.42 -38.62
CA GLU A 288 1.63 13.74 -38.41
C GLU A 288 1.79 12.47 -37.57
N VAL A 289 2.85 11.69 -37.80
CA VAL A 289 3.20 10.52 -36.97
C VAL A 289 3.47 10.96 -35.53
N SER A 290 4.26 12.03 -35.32
CA SER A 290 4.52 12.57 -33.98
C SER A 290 3.23 13.01 -33.29
N GLN A 291 2.36 13.72 -34.00
CA GLN A 291 1.07 14.15 -33.45
C GLN A 291 0.17 12.97 -33.07
N LEU A 292 0.15 11.90 -33.88
CA LEU A 292 -0.57 10.68 -33.55
C LEU A 292 0.03 9.98 -32.33
N VAL A 293 1.36 9.87 -32.24
CA VAL A 293 2.05 9.30 -31.08
C VAL A 293 1.73 10.11 -29.82
N ASP A 294 1.79 11.45 -29.88
CA ASP A 294 1.42 12.34 -28.78
C ASP A 294 -0.05 12.15 -28.37
N THR A 295 -0.95 11.96 -29.34
CA THR A 295 -2.37 11.69 -29.08
C THR A 295 -2.57 10.34 -28.39
N ILE A 296 -1.83 9.31 -28.81
CA ILE A 296 -1.82 7.99 -28.17
C ILE A 296 -1.29 8.10 -26.74
N GLU A 297 -0.18 8.82 -26.54
CA GLU A 297 0.43 9.01 -25.24
C GLU A 297 -0.49 9.77 -24.29
N LEU A 298 -1.12 10.86 -24.76
CA LEU A 298 -2.06 11.65 -23.96
C LEU A 298 -3.32 10.84 -23.61
N ARG A 299 -3.90 10.10 -24.57
CA ARG A 299 -5.05 9.21 -24.30
C ARG A 299 -4.66 8.14 -23.27
N ASN A 300 -3.44 7.59 -23.37
CA ASN A 300 -2.94 6.60 -22.43
C ASN A 300 -2.71 7.19 -21.04
N GLN A 301 -2.12 8.39 -20.93
CA GLN A 301 -1.97 9.09 -19.65
C GLN A 301 -3.32 9.37 -18.99
N HIS A 302 -4.32 9.80 -19.77
CA HIS A 302 -5.69 9.96 -19.28
C HIS A 302 -6.30 8.64 -18.83
N GLY A 303 -6.11 7.56 -19.59
CA GLY A 303 -6.53 6.20 -19.23
C GLY A 303 -5.92 5.74 -17.91
N LEU A 304 -4.61 5.91 -17.74
CA LEU A 304 -3.90 5.58 -16.49
C LEU A 304 -4.40 6.41 -15.32
N ALA A 305 -4.60 7.72 -15.48
CA ALA A 305 -5.15 8.58 -14.44
C ALA A 305 -6.59 8.19 -14.03
N HIS A 306 -7.40 7.72 -14.98
CA HIS A 306 -8.71 7.16 -14.69
C HIS A 306 -8.61 5.85 -13.90
N LEU A 307 -7.67 4.98 -14.24
CA LEU A 307 -7.41 3.74 -13.49
C LEU A 307 -6.89 4.01 -12.07
N GLU A 308 -5.99 4.99 -11.89
CA GLU A 308 -5.53 5.41 -10.56
C GLU A 308 -6.67 5.96 -9.69
N LYS A 309 -7.50 6.86 -10.25
CA LYS A 309 -8.67 7.40 -9.54
C LYS A 309 -9.73 6.34 -9.26
N ALA A 310 -9.89 5.35 -10.15
CA ALA A 310 -10.77 4.22 -9.92
C ALA A 310 -10.20 3.34 -8.79
N SER A 311 -8.90 3.08 -8.78
CA SER A 311 -8.21 2.29 -7.75
C SER A 311 -8.33 2.95 -6.38
N ALA A 312 -8.10 4.26 -6.29
CA ALA A 312 -8.27 5.02 -5.05
C ALA A 312 -9.72 4.96 -4.53
N ARG A 313 -10.72 5.14 -5.41
CA ARG A 313 -12.15 4.97 -5.05
C ARG A 313 -12.44 3.56 -4.55
N GLY A 314 -11.87 2.54 -5.20
CA GLY A 314 -11.92 1.14 -4.76
C GLY A 314 -11.39 0.98 -3.34
N GLN A 315 -10.19 1.48 -3.05
CA GLN A 315 -9.58 1.44 -1.71
C GLN A 315 -10.45 2.14 -0.64
N TYR A 316 -10.98 3.34 -0.91
CA TYR A 316 -11.86 4.02 0.04
C TYR A 316 -13.16 3.27 0.30
N SER A 317 -13.76 2.68 -0.74
CA SER A 317 -14.96 1.85 -0.58
C SER A 317 -14.69 0.60 0.27
N LEU A 318 -13.49 0.00 0.14
CA LEU A 318 -13.05 -1.13 0.97
C LEU A 318 -12.84 -0.72 2.43
N LEU A 319 -12.16 0.40 2.68
CA LEU A 319 -11.96 0.91 4.04
C LEU A 319 -13.29 1.24 4.72
N LEU A 320 -14.21 1.90 4.00
CA LEU A 320 -15.52 2.25 4.53
C LEU A 320 -16.32 0.99 4.88
N LEU A 321 -16.33 -0.02 4.01
CA LEU A 321 -17.01 -1.28 4.27
C LEU A 321 -16.36 -2.05 5.43
N GLY A 322 -15.02 -2.02 5.53
CA GLY A 322 -14.28 -2.53 6.68
C GLY A 322 -14.70 -1.88 8.00
N ILE A 323 -14.77 -0.54 8.04
CA ILE A 323 -15.22 0.22 9.21
C ILE A 323 -16.67 -0.13 9.57
N VAL A 324 -17.57 -0.19 8.59
CA VAL A 324 -18.97 -0.58 8.82
C VAL A 324 -19.06 -1.99 9.43
N SER A 325 -18.27 -2.94 8.93
CA SER A 325 -18.23 -4.31 9.47
C SER A 325 -17.68 -4.35 10.91
N LEU A 326 -16.68 -3.52 11.22
CA LEU A 326 -16.11 -3.39 12.57
C LEU A 326 -17.13 -2.77 13.54
N CYS A 327 -17.78 -1.68 13.15
CA CYS A 327 -18.84 -1.06 13.94
C CYS A 327 -20.00 -2.03 14.18
N ALA A 328 -20.40 -2.81 13.18
CA ALA A 328 -21.42 -3.85 13.33
C ALA A 328 -20.97 -4.94 14.32
N LEU A 329 -19.71 -5.37 14.27
CA LEU A 329 -19.15 -6.34 15.21
C LEU A 329 -19.11 -5.80 16.64
N ILE A 330 -18.71 -4.52 16.82
CA ILE A 330 -18.74 -3.84 18.12
C ILE A 330 -20.16 -3.75 18.66
N LEU A 331 -21.14 -3.38 17.83
CA LEU A 331 -22.55 -3.33 18.22
C LEU A 331 -23.11 -4.70 18.62
N ILE A 332 -22.74 -5.76 17.87
CA ILE A 332 -23.13 -7.13 18.21
C ILE A 332 -22.51 -7.55 19.55
N LEU A 333 -21.20 -7.30 19.76
CA LEU A 333 -20.51 -7.59 21.01
C LEU A 333 -21.14 -6.83 22.19
N TRP A 334 -21.38 -5.53 22.03
CA TRP A 334 -22.04 -4.70 23.03
C TRP A 334 -23.42 -5.27 23.39
N ARG A 335 -24.24 -5.62 22.38
CA ARG A 335 -25.57 -6.21 22.59
C ARG A 335 -25.51 -7.56 23.31
N VAL A 336 -24.52 -8.40 22.98
CA VAL A 336 -24.31 -9.70 23.64
C VAL A 336 -23.92 -9.49 25.10
N VAL A 337 -22.85 -8.72 25.37
CA VAL A 337 -22.33 -8.46 26.72
C VAL A 337 -23.37 -7.79 27.61
N TYR A 338 -24.09 -6.80 27.10
CA TYR A 338 -25.16 -6.13 27.85
C TYR A 338 -26.24 -7.11 28.30
N ARG A 339 -26.62 -8.04 27.42
CA ARG A 339 -27.70 -9.00 27.69
C ARG A 339 -27.25 -10.22 28.50
N SER A 340 -26.01 -10.68 28.34
CA SER A 340 -25.49 -11.87 29.03
C SER A 340 -24.80 -11.58 30.36
N VAL A 341 -24.26 -10.37 30.55
CA VAL A 341 -23.45 -10.02 31.73
C VAL A 341 -24.07 -8.85 32.49
N THR A 342 -24.27 -7.70 31.83
CA THR A 342 -24.66 -6.46 32.52
C THR A 342 -26.06 -6.54 33.14
N ARG A 343 -27.07 -7.02 32.39
CA ARG A 343 -28.44 -7.12 32.90
C ARG A 343 -28.59 -8.12 34.06
N PRO A 344 -28.06 -9.36 33.98
CA PRO A 344 -28.13 -10.30 35.10
C PRO A 344 -27.43 -9.79 36.36
N LEU A 345 -26.26 -9.14 36.22
CA LEU A 345 -25.56 -8.52 37.35
C LEU A 345 -26.37 -7.41 38.02
N ALA A 346 -27.06 -6.58 37.24
CA ALA A 346 -27.92 -5.53 37.78
C ALA A 346 -29.11 -6.11 38.55
N GLU A 347 -29.76 -7.15 38.01
CA GLU A 347 -30.87 -7.86 38.67
C GLU A 347 -30.41 -8.50 39.98
N GLN A 348 -29.21 -9.10 40.03
CA GLN A 348 -28.63 -9.62 41.28
C GLN A 348 -28.22 -8.54 42.29
N THR A 349 -27.66 -7.44 41.82
CA THR A 349 -27.27 -6.31 42.69
C THR A 349 -28.51 -5.71 43.36
N GLN A 350 -29.61 -5.59 42.61
CA GLN A 350 -30.87 -5.07 43.13
C GLN A 350 -31.53 -6.05 44.12
N ALA A 351 -31.45 -7.36 43.88
CA ALA A 351 -31.92 -8.36 44.83
C ALA A 351 -31.10 -8.33 46.14
N LEU A 352 -29.79 -8.11 46.05
CA LEU A 352 -28.92 -7.93 47.22
C LEU A 352 -29.25 -6.66 48.00
N GLN A 353 -29.59 -5.56 47.33
CA GLN A 353 -30.04 -4.32 47.99
C GLN A 353 -31.36 -4.52 48.75
N ARG A 354 -32.35 -5.21 48.17
CA ARG A 354 -33.62 -5.50 48.87
C ARG A 354 -33.41 -6.32 50.13
N LEU A 355 -32.46 -7.25 50.10
CA LEU A 355 -32.07 -8.05 51.25
C LEU A 355 -31.39 -7.21 52.35
N LEU A 356 -30.55 -6.25 51.97
CA LEU A 356 -29.97 -5.28 52.92
C LEU A 356 -31.04 -4.36 53.54
N ASP A 357 -32.10 -4.06 52.80
CA ASP A 357 -33.23 -3.24 53.26
C ASP A 357 -34.26 -4.04 54.10
N GLY A 358 -34.01 -5.32 54.36
CA GLY A 358 -34.79 -6.15 55.29
C GLY A 358 -35.91 -7.00 54.67
N ASP A 359 -36.01 -7.07 53.35
CA ASP A 359 -36.91 -7.99 52.64
C ASP A 359 -36.24 -9.35 52.45
N ILE A 360 -36.52 -10.29 53.36
CA ILE A 360 -35.85 -11.60 53.42
C ILE A 360 -36.62 -12.66 52.64
N ASP A 361 -37.90 -12.45 52.33
CA ASP A 361 -38.80 -13.48 51.80
C ASP A 361 -38.93 -13.46 50.27
N SER A 362 -38.42 -12.42 49.59
CA SER A 362 -38.50 -12.35 48.12
C SER A 362 -37.53 -13.32 47.41
N PRO A 363 -37.97 -14.00 46.32
CA PRO A 363 -37.13 -14.96 45.61
C PRO A 363 -36.01 -14.26 44.83
N PHE A 364 -34.80 -14.81 44.90
CA PHE A 364 -33.65 -14.35 44.12
C PHE A 364 -33.89 -14.70 42.63
N PRO A 365 -33.55 -13.83 41.66
CA PRO A 365 -33.84 -14.07 40.24
C PRO A 365 -33.20 -15.37 39.72
N GLU A 366 -33.94 -16.15 38.91
CA GLU A 366 -33.40 -17.33 38.23
C GLU A 366 -32.25 -16.92 37.30
N THR A 367 -31.10 -17.54 37.54
CA THR A 367 -29.87 -17.31 36.81
C THR A 367 -29.91 -18.04 35.48
N ALA A 368 -29.87 -17.29 34.38
CA ALA A 368 -29.88 -17.80 33.02
C ALA A 368 -28.57 -18.52 32.62
N GLY A 369 -28.16 -19.55 33.37
CA GLY A 369 -27.09 -20.48 33.00
C GLY A 369 -25.66 -20.04 33.29
N VAL A 370 -25.43 -19.04 34.16
CA VAL A 370 -24.08 -18.60 34.57
C VAL A 370 -23.72 -19.22 35.92
N ARG A 371 -22.75 -20.15 35.90
CA ARG A 371 -22.38 -21.04 37.02
C ARG A 371 -21.91 -20.29 38.27
N GLU A 372 -21.29 -19.13 38.08
CA GLU A 372 -20.81 -18.25 39.15
C GLU A 372 -21.98 -17.52 39.85
N LEU A 373 -23.03 -17.13 39.13
CA LEU A 373 -24.21 -16.48 39.72
C LEU A 373 -25.10 -17.49 40.50
N ASP A 374 -25.15 -18.76 40.07
CA ASP A 374 -25.81 -19.84 40.83
C ASP A 374 -25.23 -20.01 42.24
N THR A 375 -23.93 -19.75 42.37
CA THR A 375 -23.20 -19.91 43.64
C THR A 375 -23.62 -18.83 44.63
N ILE A 376 -23.90 -17.61 44.16
CA ILE A 376 -24.44 -16.52 44.98
C ILE A 376 -25.86 -16.86 45.45
N GLY A 377 -26.71 -17.38 44.56
CA GLY A 377 -28.08 -17.80 44.93
C GLY A 377 -28.09 -18.81 46.08
N ARG A 378 -27.25 -19.86 46.00
CA ARG A 378 -27.15 -20.89 47.07
C ARG A 378 -26.62 -20.36 48.40
N LEU A 379 -25.67 -19.43 48.37
CA LEU A 379 -25.14 -18.77 49.57
C LEU A 379 -26.21 -17.94 50.27
N MET A 380 -27.10 -17.31 49.50
CA MET A 380 -28.18 -16.49 50.05
C MET A 380 -29.30 -17.32 50.68
N ASP A 381 -29.64 -18.49 50.12
CA ASP A 381 -30.58 -19.42 50.77
C ASP A 381 -30.04 -19.92 52.12
N ALA A 382 -28.73 -20.18 52.21
CA ALA A 382 -28.07 -20.52 53.48
C ALA A 382 -28.15 -19.36 54.49
N PHE A 383 -27.97 -18.11 54.04
CA PHE A 383 -28.10 -16.92 54.89
C PHE A 383 -29.54 -16.74 55.43
N ARG A 384 -30.56 -16.90 54.57
CA ARG A 384 -31.98 -16.86 54.96
C ARG A 384 -32.30 -17.88 56.06
N SER A 385 -31.83 -19.11 55.92
CA SER A 385 -32.02 -20.15 56.94
C SER A 385 -31.41 -19.78 58.31
N SER A 386 -30.29 -19.05 58.31
CA SER A 386 -29.61 -18.59 59.51
C SER A 386 -30.37 -17.45 60.21
N VAL A 387 -30.96 -16.52 59.44
CA VAL A 387 -31.78 -15.44 60.01
C VAL A 387 -33.05 -15.97 60.68
N HIS A 388 -33.73 -16.94 60.07
CA HIS A 388 -34.90 -17.59 60.71
C HIS A 388 -34.52 -18.36 61.98
N ALA A 389 -33.33 -18.98 62.04
CA ALA A 389 -32.85 -19.64 63.25
C ALA A 389 -32.61 -18.63 64.40
N LEU A 390 -32.06 -17.45 64.08
CA LEU A 390 -31.79 -16.40 65.05
C LEU A 390 -33.07 -15.80 65.66
N ASN A 391 -34.11 -15.60 64.85
CA ASN A 391 -35.40 -15.11 65.34
C ASN A 391 -36.08 -16.11 66.31
N ARG A 392 -35.99 -17.42 66.03
CA ARG A 392 -36.50 -18.46 66.96
C ARG A 392 -35.77 -18.47 68.31
N HIS A 393 -34.45 -18.27 68.31
CA HIS A 393 -33.69 -18.13 69.55
C HIS A 393 -34.10 -16.91 70.38
N ARG A 394 -34.47 -15.82 69.71
CA ARG A 394 -34.93 -14.59 70.35
C ARG A 394 -36.27 -14.79 71.09
N GLU A 395 -37.20 -15.54 70.50
CA GLU A 395 -38.48 -15.87 71.14
C GLU A 395 -38.32 -16.80 72.35
N GLN A 396 -37.42 -17.78 72.30
CA GLN A 396 -37.12 -18.65 73.45
C GLN A 396 -36.55 -17.89 74.66
N LEU A 397 -35.69 -16.90 74.43
CA LEU A 397 -35.12 -16.07 75.50
C LEU A 397 -36.18 -15.20 76.18
N ALA A 398 -37.11 -14.63 75.41
CA ALA A 398 -38.19 -13.80 75.93
C ALA A 398 -39.14 -14.60 76.87
N ALA A 399 -39.39 -15.87 76.57
CA ALA A 399 -40.20 -16.75 77.42
C ALA A 399 -39.53 -17.05 78.78
N GLN A 400 -38.20 -17.27 78.80
CA GLN A 400 -37.46 -17.56 80.03
C GLN A 400 -37.39 -16.37 81.00
N VAL A 401 -37.21 -15.15 80.48
CA VAL A 401 -37.19 -13.93 81.31
C VAL A 401 -38.55 -13.70 81.98
N LYS A 402 -39.66 -13.95 81.27
CA LYS A 402 -41.01 -13.78 81.80
C LYS A 402 -41.31 -14.75 82.96
N ALA A 403 -40.85 -15.99 82.88
CA ALA A 403 -41.04 -17.00 83.93
C ALA A 403 -40.29 -16.65 85.23
N ARG A 404 -39.02 -16.21 85.14
CA ARG A 404 -38.22 -15.84 86.33
C ARG A 404 -38.71 -14.56 87.02
N THR A 405 -39.31 -13.65 86.28
CA THR A 405 -39.83 -12.40 86.85
C THR A 405 -41.08 -12.63 87.71
N ALA A 406 -41.92 -13.60 87.35
CA ALA A 406 -43.10 -13.98 88.13
C ALA A 406 -42.74 -14.66 89.46
N GLU A 407 -41.76 -15.56 89.44
CA GLU A 407 -41.29 -16.31 90.61
C GLU A 407 -40.68 -15.40 91.71
N LEU A 408 -39.96 -14.34 91.31
CA LEU A 408 -39.40 -13.36 92.25
C LEU A 408 -40.44 -12.44 92.90
N GLN A 409 -41.56 -12.15 92.22
CA GLN A 409 -42.61 -11.30 92.79
C GLN A 409 -43.38 -11.99 93.92
N GLU A 410 -43.56 -13.30 93.83
CA GLU A 410 -44.30 -14.09 94.83
C GLU A 410 -43.53 -14.17 96.17
N LEU A 411 -42.22 -14.44 96.11
CA LEU A 411 -41.31 -14.46 97.27
C LEU A 411 -41.23 -13.13 98.04
N VAL A 412 -41.34 -12.00 97.34
CA VAL A 412 -41.28 -10.66 97.98
C VAL A 412 -42.55 -10.33 98.77
N ILE A 413 -43.70 -10.86 98.35
CA ILE A 413 -44.98 -10.64 99.05
C ILE A 413 -45.02 -11.44 100.35
N GLU A 414 -44.57 -12.70 100.32
CA GLU A 414 -44.56 -13.59 101.48
C GLU A 414 -43.66 -13.07 102.62
N HIS A 415 -42.47 -12.57 102.28
CA HIS A 415 -41.55 -12.00 103.27
C HIS A 415 -42.07 -10.71 103.94
N ARG A 416 -42.87 -9.90 103.25
CA ARG A 416 -43.44 -8.67 103.82
C ARG A 416 -44.53 -8.96 104.85
N GLN A 417 -45.32 -10.01 104.63
CA GLN A 417 -46.42 -10.38 105.54
C GLN A 417 -45.89 -10.93 106.86
N ALA A 418 -44.90 -11.83 106.81
CA ALA A 418 -44.31 -12.43 108.02
C ALA A 418 -43.66 -11.40 108.96
N ARG A 419 -43.07 -10.33 108.42
CA ARG A 419 -42.42 -9.28 109.22
C ARG A 419 -43.42 -8.39 109.97
N ALA A 420 -44.55 -8.07 109.35
CA ALA A 420 -45.53 -7.15 109.93
C ALA A 420 -46.29 -7.75 111.13
N GLU A 421 -46.48 -9.07 111.18
CA GLU A 421 -47.09 -9.75 112.32
C GLU A 421 -46.18 -9.78 113.55
N ALA A 422 -44.88 -10.01 113.35
CA ALA A 422 -43.91 -10.05 114.44
C ALA A 422 -43.77 -8.70 115.17
N GLU A 423 -43.74 -7.59 114.43
CA GLU A 423 -43.60 -6.24 115.01
C GLU A 423 -44.85 -5.82 115.83
N LYS A 424 -46.06 -6.24 115.41
CA LYS A 424 -47.31 -5.99 116.16
C LYS A 424 -47.36 -6.72 117.50
N ALA A 425 -46.93 -7.97 117.55
CA ALA A 425 -46.96 -8.77 118.78
C ALA A 425 -45.99 -8.21 119.84
N SER A 426 -44.83 -7.72 119.43
CA SER A 426 -43.81 -7.15 120.33
C SER A 426 -44.29 -5.87 121.03
N GLN A 427 -44.91 -4.94 120.30
CA GLN A 427 -45.41 -3.68 120.89
C GLN A 427 -46.55 -3.89 121.91
N ALA A 428 -47.43 -4.87 121.67
CA ALA A 428 -48.53 -5.17 122.60
C ALA A 428 -48.02 -5.73 123.94
N LYS A 429 -46.96 -6.55 123.92
CA LYS A 429 -46.33 -7.12 125.14
C LYS A 429 -45.77 -6.03 126.05
N SER A 430 -45.05 -5.06 125.50
CA SER A 430 -44.42 -3.98 126.29
C SER A 430 -45.45 -3.04 126.93
N ALA A 431 -46.53 -2.71 126.22
CA ALA A 431 -47.57 -1.82 126.76
C ALA A 431 -48.34 -2.43 127.95
N PHE A 432 -48.58 -3.75 127.94
CA PHE A 432 -49.28 -4.45 129.02
C PHE A 432 -48.48 -4.47 130.33
N LEU A 433 -47.17 -4.72 130.28
CA LEU A 433 -46.32 -4.85 131.47
C LEU A 433 -46.12 -3.51 132.20
N ALA A 434 -45.98 -2.41 131.44
CA ALA A 434 -45.84 -1.08 132.03
C ALA A 434 -47.09 -0.64 132.81
N ALA A 435 -48.28 -0.91 132.27
CA ALA A 435 -49.55 -0.55 132.92
C ALA A 435 -49.79 -1.37 134.20
N MET A 436 -49.57 -2.69 134.15
CA MET A 436 -49.79 -3.58 135.31
C MET A 436 -48.89 -3.25 136.49
N SER A 437 -47.62 -2.89 136.25
CA SER A 437 -46.71 -2.56 137.35
C SER A 437 -47.13 -1.31 138.12
N HIS A 438 -47.66 -0.29 137.41
CA HIS A 438 -48.11 0.95 138.04
C HIS A 438 -49.35 0.74 138.93
N GLU A 439 -50.21 -0.22 138.58
CA GLU A 439 -51.42 -0.59 139.33
C GLU A 439 -51.12 -1.48 140.55
N ILE A 440 -50.02 -2.25 140.54
CA ILE A 440 -49.60 -3.08 141.67
C ILE A 440 -48.77 -2.27 142.68
N ARG A 441 -47.95 -1.33 142.22
CA ARG A 441 -47.07 -0.51 143.06
C ARG A 441 -47.84 0.33 144.09
N THR A 442 -48.93 0.98 143.68
CA THR A 442 -49.71 1.88 144.54
C THR A 442 -50.34 1.20 145.77
N PRO A 443 -51.07 0.07 145.64
CA PRO A 443 -51.59 -0.63 146.81
C PRO A 443 -50.47 -1.24 147.67
N LEU A 444 -49.37 -1.68 147.07
CA LEU A 444 -48.27 -2.32 147.79
C LEU A 444 -47.53 -1.34 148.72
N TYR A 445 -47.27 -0.09 148.27
CA TYR A 445 -46.78 0.97 149.16
C TYR A 445 -47.78 1.32 150.27
N GLY A 446 -49.08 1.21 150.00
CA GLY A 446 -50.11 1.37 151.02
C GLY A 446 -50.04 0.29 152.10
N ILE A 447 -49.84 -0.97 151.72
CA ILE A 447 -49.68 -2.10 152.66
C ILE A 447 -48.39 -1.94 153.48
N LEU A 448 -47.27 -1.62 152.83
CA LEU A 448 -45.98 -1.37 153.49
C LEU A 448 -46.04 -0.20 154.48
N GLY A 449 -46.62 0.93 154.07
CA GLY A 449 -46.79 2.09 154.95
C GLY A 449 -47.65 1.78 156.17
N THR A 450 -48.70 0.97 155.99
CA THR A 450 -49.57 0.53 157.10
C THR A 450 -48.82 -0.44 158.03
N ALA A 451 -48.05 -1.37 157.47
CA ALA A 451 -47.20 -2.28 158.24
C ALA A 451 -46.14 -1.53 159.06
N GLN A 452 -45.50 -0.50 158.48
CA GLN A 452 -44.53 0.36 159.17
C GLN A 452 -45.15 1.10 160.36
N LEU A 453 -46.33 1.70 160.17
CA LEU A 453 -47.05 2.42 161.23
C LEU A 453 -47.49 1.48 162.37
N LEU A 454 -47.81 0.22 162.06
CA LEU A 454 -48.15 -0.79 163.06
C LEU A 454 -46.90 -1.31 163.79
N ALA A 455 -45.74 -1.37 163.11
CA ALA A 455 -44.48 -1.83 163.70
C ALA A 455 -43.93 -0.89 164.80
N ASP A 456 -44.29 0.39 164.75
CA ASP A 456 -43.91 1.41 165.74
C ASP A 456 -44.86 1.48 166.95
N ASN A 457 -45.93 0.65 166.99
CA ASN A 457 -46.88 0.63 168.09
C ASN A 457 -46.43 -0.32 169.23
N PRO A 458 -46.16 0.17 170.45
CA PRO A 458 -45.71 -0.65 171.57
C PRO A 458 -46.69 -1.77 172.00
N ALA A 459 -47.98 -1.62 171.70
CA ALA A 459 -49.02 -2.58 172.05
C ALA A 459 -48.99 -3.86 171.18
N LEU A 460 -48.27 -3.85 170.06
CA LEU A 460 -48.21 -4.95 169.07
C LEU A 460 -46.88 -5.70 169.08
N ASN A 461 -46.07 -5.55 170.15
CA ASN A 461 -44.78 -6.23 170.26
C ASN A 461 -44.86 -7.77 170.15
N ALA A 462 -46.00 -8.37 170.46
CA ALA A 462 -46.21 -9.81 170.32
C ALA A 462 -46.38 -10.26 168.85
N GLN A 463 -46.74 -9.37 167.92
CA GLN A 463 -46.92 -9.64 166.49
C GLN A 463 -45.81 -9.02 165.62
N ARG A 464 -44.70 -8.61 166.23
CA ARG A 464 -43.64 -7.85 165.54
C ARG A 464 -42.95 -8.65 164.44
N ASP A 465 -42.77 -9.96 164.64
CA ASP A 465 -42.17 -10.86 163.65
C ASP A 465 -43.09 -11.04 162.44
N ASP A 466 -44.41 -11.12 162.64
CA ASP A 466 -45.40 -11.19 161.56
C ASP A 466 -45.45 -9.90 160.73
N LEU A 467 -45.39 -8.73 161.39
CA LEU A 467 -45.32 -7.43 160.72
C LEU A 467 -44.01 -7.29 159.93
N ARG A 468 -42.89 -7.76 160.48
CA ARG A 468 -41.60 -7.76 159.81
C ARG A 468 -41.61 -8.66 158.58
N ALA A 469 -42.22 -9.85 158.69
CA ALA A 469 -42.40 -10.75 157.54
C ALA A 469 -43.25 -10.13 156.43
N ILE A 470 -44.30 -9.36 156.76
CA ILE A 470 -45.10 -8.62 155.78
C ILE A 470 -44.28 -7.53 155.10
N THR A 471 -43.50 -6.76 155.86
CA THR A 471 -42.65 -5.70 155.31
C THR A 471 -41.56 -6.27 154.41
N ASP A 472 -40.83 -7.28 154.89
CA ASP A 472 -39.75 -7.93 154.13
C ASP A 472 -40.31 -8.57 152.83
N SER A 473 -41.50 -9.19 152.90
CA SER A 473 -42.17 -9.75 151.72
C SER A 473 -42.65 -8.67 150.75
N GLY A 474 -43.13 -7.53 151.25
CA GLY A 474 -43.55 -6.39 150.46
C GLY A 474 -42.39 -5.71 149.74
N GLU A 475 -41.25 -5.53 150.42
CA GLU A 475 -40.02 -5.01 149.83
C GLU A 475 -39.46 -5.96 148.78
N SER A 476 -39.42 -7.27 149.07
CA SER A 476 -38.98 -8.28 148.10
C SER A 476 -39.85 -8.29 146.82
N LEU A 477 -41.16 -8.15 146.96
CA LEU A 477 -42.08 -8.07 145.82
C LEU A 477 -41.90 -6.78 145.01
N LEU A 478 -41.60 -5.65 145.66
CA LEU A 478 -41.27 -4.39 144.96
C LEU A 478 -39.98 -4.53 144.13
N THR A 479 -38.96 -5.18 144.67
CA THR A 479 -37.70 -5.44 143.94
C THR A 479 -37.96 -6.28 142.69
N ILE A 480 -38.66 -7.41 142.81
CA ILE A 480 -38.99 -8.26 141.66
C ILE A 480 -39.83 -7.51 140.61
N LEU A 481 -40.79 -6.70 141.06
CA LEU A 481 -41.64 -5.93 140.15
C LEU A 481 -40.84 -4.86 139.39
N ASN A 482 -39.89 -4.20 140.06
CA ASN A 482 -38.99 -3.22 139.42
C ASN A 482 -38.02 -3.91 138.45
N ASP A 483 -37.47 -5.07 138.80
CA ASP A 483 -36.56 -5.81 137.92
C ASP A 483 -37.26 -6.28 136.63
N ILE A 484 -38.53 -6.71 136.71
CA ILE A 484 -39.32 -7.10 135.52
C ILE A 484 -39.61 -5.89 134.63
N LEU A 485 -39.82 -4.71 135.21
CA LEU A 485 -39.99 -3.47 134.45
C LEU A 485 -38.69 -3.07 133.75
N ASP A 486 -37.56 -3.10 134.46
CA ASP A 486 -36.26 -2.74 133.90
C ASP A 486 -35.87 -3.69 132.76
N TYR A 487 -36.11 -4.99 132.94
CA TYR A 487 -35.92 -5.98 131.86
C TYR A 487 -36.81 -5.67 130.64
N SER A 488 -38.09 -5.33 130.86
CA SER A 488 -39.02 -5.00 129.76
C SER A 488 -38.66 -3.70 129.05
N ALA A 489 -38.13 -2.70 129.78
CA ALA A 489 -37.65 -1.44 129.21
C ALA A 489 -36.35 -1.63 128.39
N ILE A 490 -35.47 -2.55 128.82
CA ILE A 490 -34.27 -2.94 128.08
C ILE A 490 -34.67 -3.74 126.80
N GLU A 491 -35.60 -4.69 126.90
CA GLU A 491 -36.13 -5.45 125.74
C GLU A 491 -36.77 -4.52 124.69
N ALA A 492 -37.41 -3.42 125.14
CA ALA A 492 -38.03 -2.42 124.28
C ALA A 492 -37.06 -1.33 123.75
N GLY A 493 -35.75 -1.48 123.96
CA GLY A 493 -34.72 -0.62 123.36
C GLY A 493 -34.16 0.49 124.28
N GLY A 494 -34.36 0.40 125.60
CA GLY A 494 -33.49 1.05 126.61
C GLY A 494 -33.59 2.58 126.75
N LYS A 495 -34.65 3.23 126.24
CA LYS A 495 -34.73 4.71 126.15
C LYS A 495 -35.08 5.47 127.44
N ASN A 496 -35.47 4.79 128.53
CA ASN A 496 -35.90 5.42 129.79
C ASN A 496 -35.06 5.03 131.02
N VAL A 497 -33.85 4.46 130.84
CA VAL A 497 -32.94 4.17 131.96
C VAL A 497 -32.09 5.40 132.25
N SER A 498 -32.25 6.02 133.42
CA SER A 498 -31.44 7.18 133.85
C SER A 498 -30.20 6.71 134.61
N VAL A 499 -29.01 6.99 134.08
CA VAL A 499 -27.73 6.74 134.74
C VAL A 499 -27.33 8.00 135.51
N SER A 500 -27.10 7.91 136.82
CA SER A 500 -26.52 9.01 137.61
C SER A 500 -25.02 8.80 137.80
N ASP A 501 -24.27 9.89 137.83
CA ASP A 501 -22.82 9.91 138.03
C ASP A 501 -22.56 10.40 139.47
N GLU A 502 -22.28 9.48 140.38
CA GLU A 502 -21.99 9.78 141.78
C GLU A 502 -20.63 9.18 142.19
N PRO A 503 -19.79 9.90 142.95
CA PRO A 503 -18.54 9.36 143.43
C PRO A 503 -18.79 8.20 144.39
N PHE A 504 -18.34 7.01 144.01
CA PHE A 504 -18.45 5.79 144.81
C PHE A 504 -17.06 5.23 145.13
N GLU A 505 -16.94 4.56 146.27
CA GLU A 505 -15.73 3.80 146.57
C GLU A 505 -15.81 2.41 145.92
N PRO A 506 -14.83 1.99 145.09
CA PRO A 506 -14.92 0.74 144.33
C PRO A 506 -15.00 -0.52 145.20
N ARG A 507 -14.37 -0.48 146.40
CA ARG A 507 -14.27 -1.66 147.28
C ARG A 507 -15.64 -2.08 147.85
N PRO A 508 -16.42 -1.19 148.51
CA PRO A 508 -17.75 -1.57 148.97
C PRO A 508 -18.71 -1.94 147.82
N LEU A 509 -18.58 -1.33 146.63
CA LEU A 509 -19.42 -1.69 145.48
C LEU A 509 -19.14 -3.14 145.02
N LEU A 510 -17.87 -3.53 144.88
CA LEU A 510 -17.52 -4.88 144.47
C LEU A 510 -17.94 -5.94 145.51
N GLU A 511 -17.78 -5.65 146.80
CA GLU A 511 -18.25 -6.55 147.87
C GLU A 511 -19.78 -6.75 147.83
N SER A 512 -20.54 -5.70 147.47
CA SER A 512 -22.00 -5.81 147.33
C SER A 512 -22.46 -6.67 146.15
N THR A 513 -21.62 -6.85 145.12
CA THR A 513 -21.95 -7.64 143.92
C THR A 513 -21.42 -9.08 143.94
N LEU A 514 -20.68 -9.47 144.99
CA LEU A 514 -19.99 -10.77 145.07
C LEU A 514 -20.59 -11.76 146.10
N ASN A 515 -21.79 -11.49 146.63
CA ASN A 515 -22.56 -12.48 147.40
C ASN A 515 -23.72 -13.05 146.59
#